data_AF-F7G5E4-F1
#
_entry.id   AF-F7G5E4-F1
#
_cell.length_a   1.000
_cell.length_b   1.000
_cell.length_c   1.000
_cell.angle_alpha   90.00
_cell.angle_beta   90.00
_cell.angle_gamma   90.00
#
_symmetry.space_group_name_H-M   'P 1'
#
loop_
_entity.id
_entity.type
_entity.pdbx_description
1 polymer ?
#
loop_
_entity_poly.entity_id
_entity_poly.type
_entity_poly.pdbx_seq_one_letter_code
_entity_poly.pdbx_strand_id
1 'polypeptide(L)'
;MRNISTEHWCEWDMISRPYSDLQYCLEKMAEYLKLGFPNSLAEQIIFHSHQMYFANCSLERRPLFFDPPEEVLLALIIAPICLIPFLVTLVVWRSKDSEVQT
;
A
#
# COMPACT_ATOMS: atom_id res chain seq x y z
N MET A 1 -0.09 -23.05 4.42
CA MET A 1 1.38 -23.03 4.29
C MET A 1 1.98 -24.23 3.55
N ARG A 2 1.51 -25.48 3.77
CA ARG A 2 2.09 -26.69 3.12
C ARG A 2 2.19 -26.69 1.58
N ASN A 3 1.37 -25.90 0.89
CA ASN A 3 1.35 -25.82 -0.57
C ASN A 3 1.99 -24.52 -1.11
N ILE A 4 2.70 -23.77 -0.26
CA ILE A 4 3.39 -22.53 -0.63
C ILE A 4 4.87 -22.73 -0.33
N SER A 5 5.70 -22.59 -1.35
CA SER A 5 7.14 -22.71 -1.20
C SER A 5 7.71 -21.57 -0.33
N THR A 6 8.82 -21.83 0.36
CA THR A 6 9.38 -20.94 1.38
C THR A 6 9.77 -19.56 0.85
N GLU A 7 10.17 -19.48 -0.42
CA GLU A 7 10.52 -18.22 -1.10
C GLU A 7 9.33 -17.27 -1.22
N HIS A 8 8.10 -17.79 -1.24
CA HIS A 8 6.88 -17.01 -1.41
C HIS A 8 6.20 -16.66 -0.09
N TRP A 9 6.78 -17.01 1.07
CA TRP A 9 6.16 -16.74 2.37
C TRP A 9 6.02 -15.24 2.68
N CYS A 10 6.88 -14.40 2.10
CA CYS A 10 6.83 -12.95 2.30
C CYS A 10 5.95 -12.22 1.27
N GLU A 11 5.38 -12.94 0.31
CA GLU A 11 4.49 -12.38 -0.71
C GLU A 11 3.04 -12.45 -0.23
N TRP A 12 2.46 -11.30 0.10
CA TRP A 12 1.08 -11.22 0.60
C TRP A 12 0.07 -11.89 -0.33
N ASP A 13 0.23 -11.75 -1.64
CA ASP A 13 -0.70 -12.32 -2.61
C ASP A 13 -0.72 -13.87 -2.55
N MET A 14 0.43 -14.47 -2.24
CA MET A 14 0.57 -15.93 -2.11
C MET A 14 0.02 -16.45 -0.78
N ILE A 15 0.15 -15.68 0.31
CA ILE A 15 -0.25 -16.11 1.66
C ILE A 15 -1.62 -15.58 2.11
N SER A 16 -2.23 -14.66 1.38
CA SER A 16 -3.50 -13.99 1.75
C SER A 16 -4.63 -14.98 2.05
N ARG A 17 -4.79 -16.00 1.21
CA ARG A 17 -5.82 -17.05 1.38
C ARG A 17 -5.63 -17.86 2.67
N PRO A 18 -4.51 -18.58 2.88
CA PRO A 18 -4.34 -19.37 4.10
C PRO A 18 -4.30 -18.51 5.38
N TYR A 19 -3.87 -17.25 5.29
CA TYR A 19 -3.92 -16.32 6.42
C TYR A 19 -5.35 -15.91 6.76
N SER A 20 -6.19 -15.65 5.73
CA SER A 20 -7.62 -15.40 5.91
C SER A 20 -8.35 -16.60 6.50
N ASP A 21 -8.02 -17.83 6.05
CA ASP A 21 -8.58 -19.06 6.62
C ASP A 21 -8.21 -19.22 8.10
N LEU A 22 -6.97 -18.89 8.47
CA LEU A 22 -6.52 -18.87 9.87
C LEU A 22 -7.32 -17.85 10.69
N GLN A 23 -7.46 -16.62 10.20
CA GLN A 23 -8.23 -15.58 10.87
C GLN A 23 -9.69 -16.04 11.08
N TYR A 24 -10.34 -16.55 10.03
CA TYR A 24 -11.70 -17.06 10.10
C TYR A 24 -11.84 -18.18 11.14
N CYS A 25 -10.89 -19.11 11.18
CA CYS A 25 -10.86 -20.19 12.18
C CYS A 25 -10.76 -19.64 13.61
N LEU A 26 -9.92 -18.63 13.84
CA LEU A 26 -9.78 -17.97 15.14
C LEU A 26 -11.05 -17.22 15.55
N GLU A 27 -11.69 -16.51 14.61
CA GLU A 27 -12.98 -15.85 14.82
C GLU A 27 -14.07 -16.87 15.22
N LYS A 28 -14.17 -18.00 14.50
CA LYS A 28 -15.13 -19.08 14.82
C LYS A 28 -14.85 -19.77 16.14
N MET A 29 -13.59 -19.96 16.48
CA MET A 29 -13.21 -20.49 17.79
C MET A 29 -13.58 -19.52 18.92
N ALA A 30 -13.38 -18.20 18.72
CA ALA A 30 -13.80 -17.19 19.67
C ALA A 30 -15.32 -17.19 19.86
N GLU A 31 -16.10 -17.23 18.76
CA GLU A 31 -17.57 -17.36 18.81
C GLU A 31 -18.00 -18.62 19.61
N TYR A 32 -17.42 -19.78 19.31
CA TYR A 32 -17.75 -21.05 19.97
C TYR A 32 -17.46 -21.02 21.47
N LEU A 33 -16.33 -20.42 21.86
CA LEU A 33 -15.91 -20.28 23.25
C LEU A 33 -16.55 -19.08 23.96
N LYS A 34 -17.39 -18.30 23.27
CA LYS A 34 -18.01 -17.04 23.75
C LYS A 34 -16.96 -16.01 24.21
N LEU A 35 -15.86 -15.93 23.50
CA LEU A 35 -14.80 -14.93 23.66
C LEU A 35 -14.97 -13.81 22.62
N GLY A 36 -14.52 -12.60 22.94
CA GLY A 36 -14.35 -11.54 21.94
C GLY A 36 -13.20 -11.87 20.98
N PHE A 37 -13.24 -11.32 19.77
CA PHE A 37 -12.11 -11.30 18.84
C PHE A 37 -11.77 -9.84 18.50
N PRO A 38 -10.47 -9.45 18.51
CA PRO A 38 -9.30 -10.25 18.87
C PRO A 38 -9.23 -10.59 20.37
N ASN A 39 -8.43 -11.60 20.74
CA ASN A 39 -8.16 -12.03 22.11
C ASN A 39 -6.74 -12.59 22.25
N SER A 40 -6.29 -12.84 23.49
CA SER A 40 -4.93 -13.30 23.79
C SER A 40 -4.58 -14.67 23.19
N LEU A 41 -5.56 -15.56 23.02
CA LEU A 41 -5.35 -16.85 22.36
C LEU A 41 -5.07 -16.66 20.86
N ALA A 42 -5.87 -15.82 20.20
CA ALA A 42 -5.66 -15.47 18.80
C ALA A 42 -4.30 -14.79 18.59
N GLU A 43 -3.92 -13.86 19.47
CA GLU A 43 -2.62 -13.19 19.44
C GLU A 43 -1.46 -14.19 19.54
N GLN A 44 -1.51 -15.13 20.49
CA GLN A 44 -0.46 -16.15 20.63
C GLN A 44 -0.32 -17.04 19.39
N ILE A 45 -1.43 -17.47 18.80
CA ILE A 45 -1.43 -18.31 17.59
C ILE A 45 -0.87 -17.53 16.40
N ILE A 46 -1.29 -16.28 16.23
CA ILE A 46 -0.78 -15.41 15.16
C ILE A 46 0.71 -15.17 15.37
N PHE A 47 1.15 -14.78 16.56
CA PHE A 47 2.56 -14.53 16.87
C PHE A 47 3.43 -15.75 16.59
N HIS A 48 3.01 -16.92 17.02
CA HIS A 48 3.72 -18.17 16.76
C HIS A 48 3.79 -18.50 15.26
N SER A 49 2.70 -18.24 14.51
CA SER A 49 2.68 -18.40 13.06
C SER A 49 3.67 -17.45 12.38
N HIS A 50 3.76 -16.20 12.85
CA HIS A 50 4.75 -15.24 12.35
C HIS A 50 6.18 -15.67 12.62
N GLN A 51 6.47 -16.20 13.81
CA GLN A 51 7.80 -16.74 14.12
C GLN A 51 8.16 -17.98 13.26
N MET A 52 7.18 -18.84 12.96
CA MET A 52 7.45 -20.03 12.14
C MET A 52 7.61 -19.73 10.65
N TYR A 53 6.73 -18.91 10.09
CA TYR A 53 6.63 -18.76 8.63
C TYR A 53 7.19 -17.43 8.11
N PHE A 54 7.30 -16.40 8.96
CA PHE A 54 7.62 -15.03 8.51
C PHE A 54 8.85 -14.44 9.22
N ALA A 55 9.61 -15.22 9.99
CA ALA A 55 10.77 -14.73 10.75
C ALA A 55 11.85 -14.05 9.88
N ASN A 56 12.00 -14.48 8.63
CA ASN A 56 12.97 -13.92 7.68
C ASN A 56 12.35 -12.93 6.70
N CYS A 57 11.06 -12.61 6.85
CA CYS A 57 10.44 -11.59 6.03
C CYS A 57 10.88 -10.22 6.53
N SER A 58 11.72 -9.55 5.74
CA SER A 58 11.92 -8.13 5.90
C SER A 58 10.61 -7.43 5.59
N LEU A 59 10.19 -6.55 6.50
CA LEU A 59 9.15 -5.58 6.22
C LEU A 59 9.74 -4.60 5.21
N GLU A 60 9.77 -4.99 3.93
CA GLU A 60 9.86 -4.00 2.86
C GLU A 60 8.70 -3.07 3.15
N ARG A 61 9.02 -1.90 3.69
CA ARG A 61 8.08 -0.80 3.79
C ARG A 61 7.56 -0.63 2.37
N ARG A 62 6.40 -1.20 2.07
CA ARG A 62 5.75 -0.93 0.80
C ARG A 62 5.68 0.60 0.75
N PRO A 63 6.32 1.24 -0.24
CA PRO A 63 6.37 2.69 -0.32
C PRO A 63 4.97 3.32 -0.54
N LEU A 64 3.92 2.51 -0.62
CA LEU A 64 2.54 2.91 -0.89
C LEU A 64 1.93 3.85 0.16
N PHE A 65 2.44 3.87 1.39
CA PHE A 65 1.90 4.72 2.47
C PHE A 65 2.87 5.79 2.98
N PHE A 66 4.02 5.97 2.33
CA PHE A 66 4.95 7.03 2.70
C PHE A 66 4.85 8.16 1.68
N ASP A 67 4.77 9.39 2.17
CA ASP A 67 4.97 10.55 1.33
C ASP A 67 6.32 10.40 0.59
N PRO A 68 6.40 10.80 -0.69
CA PRO A 68 7.67 10.83 -1.40
C PRO A 68 8.65 11.74 -0.64
N PRO A 69 9.97 11.57 -0.84
CA PRO A 69 10.96 12.46 -0.25
C PRO A 69 10.60 13.94 -0.50
N GLU A 70 10.80 14.80 0.49
CA GLU A 70 10.34 16.21 0.45
C GLU A 70 10.78 16.94 -0.84
N GLU A 71 12.00 16.68 -1.31
CA GLU A 71 12.54 17.26 -2.55
C GLU A 71 11.73 16.87 -3.80
N VAL A 72 11.30 15.60 -3.87
CA VAL A 72 10.48 15.10 -4.98
C VAL A 72 9.08 15.68 -4.90
N LEU A 73 8.51 15.74 -3.69
CA LEU A 73 7.20 16.36 -3.46
C LEU A 73 7.22 17.84 -3.88
N LEU A 74 8.25 18.58 -3.47
CA LEU A 74 8.40 19.99 -3.80
C LEU A 74 8.54 20.20 -5.30
N ALA A 75 9.35 19.39 -5.99
CA ALA A 75 9.48 19.44 -7.44
C ALA A 75 8.13 19.20 -8.15
N LEU A 76 7.34 18.22 -7.68
CA LEU A 76 6.01 17.93 -8.20
C LEU A 76 5.00 19.05 -7.97
N ILE A 77 5.15 19.84 -6.91
CA ILE A 77 4.30 21.01 -6.62
C ILE A 77 4.72 22.22 -7.47
N ILE A 78 6.02 22.50 -7.57
CA ILE A 78 6.53 23.67 -8.30
C ILE A 78 6.32 23.52 -9.81
N ALA A 79 6.49 22.31 -10.36
CA ALA A 79 6.34 22.05 -11.79
C ALA A 79 5.01 22.57 -12.39
N PRO A 80 3.81 22.21 -11.89
CA PRO A 80 2.56 22.73 -12.41
C PRO A 80 2.38 24.23 -12.13
N ILE A 81 2.86 24.75 -11.00
CA ILE A 81 2.79 26.19 -10.68
C ILE A 81 3.55 27.02 -11.72
N CYS A 82 4.69 26.53 -12.21
CA CYS A 82 5.47 27.23 -13.23
C CYS A 82 4.94 26.96 -14.65
N LEU A 83 4.55 25.72 -14.96
CA LEU A 83 4.13 25.33 -16.31
C LEU A 83 2.78 25.94 -16.70
N ILE A 84 1.80 26.02 -15.79
CA ILE A 84 0.46 26.51 -16.13
C ILE A 84 0.50 27.98 -16.59
N PRO A 85 1.10 28.95 -15.86
CA PRO A 85 1.18 30.33 -16.33
C PRO A 85 1.98 30.49 -17.62
N PHE A 86 3.06 29.70 -17.78
CA PHE A 86 3.84 29.69 -19.03
C PHE A 86 2.99 29.25 -20.22
N LEU A 87 2.26 28.14 -20.10
CA LEU A 87 1.36 27.67 -21.16
C LEU A 87 0.22 28.66 -21.42
N VAL A 88 -0.38 29.24 -20.38
CA VAL A 88 -1.46 30.23 -20.52
C VAL A 88 -0.96 31.47 -21.28
N THR A 89 0.20 32.01 -20.92
CA THR A 89 0.77 33.18 -21.62
C THR A 89 1.11 32.87 -23.08
N LEU A 90 1.66 31.68 -23.36
CA LEU A 90 1.90 31.22 -24.73
C LEU A 90 0.61 31.11 -25.56
N VAL A 91 -0.45 30.55 -24.98
CA VAL A 91 -1.75 30.40 -25.66
C VAL A 91 -2.36 31.77 -25.96
N VAL A 92 -2.37 32.68 -24.98
CA VAL A 92 -2.87 34.05 -25.15
C VAL A 92 -2.08 34.81 -26.22
N TRP A 93 -0.76 34.63 -26.25
CA TRP A 93 0.05 35.29 -27.27
C TRP A 93 -0.27 34.75 -28.67
N ARG A 94 -0.34 33.42 -28.83
CA ARG A 94 -0.68 32.78 -30.11
C ARG A 94 -2.10 33.10 -30.58
N SER A 95 -3.07 33.21 -29.68
CA SER A 95 -4.43 33.59 -30.06
C SER A 95 -4.48 35.03 -30.56
N LYS A 96 -3.75 35.96 -29.91
CA LYS A 96 -3.67 37.36 -30.36
C LYS A 96 -3.00 37.50 -31.73
N ASP A 97 -1.91 36.76 -31.98
CA ASP A 97 -1.24 36.78 -33.29
C ASP A 97 -2.12 36.18 -34.40
N SER A 98 -3.04 35.27 -34.05
CA SER A 98 -4.01 34.69 -34.99
C SER A 98 -5.16 35.65 -35.31
N GLU A 99 -5.61 36.45 -34.34
CA GLU A 99 -6.64 37.50 -34.56
C GLU A 99 -6.13 38.65 -35.43
N VAL A 100 -4.84 39.00 -35.34
CA VAL A 100 -4.24 40.09 -36.13
C VAL A 100 -4.03 39.73 -37.61
N GLN A 101 -4.15 38.44 -37.99
CA GLN A 101 -3.99 37.95 -39.37
C GLN A 101 -5.32 37.72 -40.14
N THR A 102 -6.47 38.03 -39.54
CA THR A 102 -7.80 38.08 -40.18
C THR A 102 -8.29 39.51 -40.33
#